data_AF-A0A976JM20-F1
#
_entry.id   AF-A0A976JM20-F1
#
_cell.length_a   1.000
_cell.length_b   1.000
_cell.length_c   1.000
_cell.angle_alpha   90.00
_cell.angle_beta   90.00
_cell.angle_gamma   90.00
#
_symmetry.space_group_name_H-M   'P 1'
#
loop_
_entity.id
_entity.type
_entity.pdbx_description
1 polymer ?
#
loop_
_entity_poly.entity_id
_entity_poly.type
_entity_poly.pdbx_seq_one_letter_code
_entity_poly.pdbx_strand_id
1 'polypeptide(L)'
;MSPQLSKNFFLISFLPAMAYWYMEENYPLRIALTAGLILAVVEIIVEKVFTKHVHTLSKFNFFLILFLGGISLLGDDGIWFKLQPLFTGIGISGFMIYRLVRGKGLLFEMMEIMPEDKPRPPEFIVQALEKHVAAFFLLYGFFMGALAVWGTTDQWMFFKTIGLYIVFFIFLIIEMFLIRRAMGKFHKAQQQAEMLRRFKP
;
A
#
# COMPACT_ATOMS: atom_id res chain seq x y z
N MET A 1 -18.09 12.80 -27.61
CA MET A 1 -17.81 13.69 -26.46
C MET A 1 -16.30 13.83 -26.34
N SER A 2 -15.74 15.04 -26.35
CA SER A 2 -14.30 15.28 -26.54
C SER A 2 -13.46 14.72 -25.36
N PRO A 3 -12.48 13.81 -25.60
CA PRO A 3 -11.67 13.15 -24.57
C PRO A 3 -10.82 14.06 -23.66
N GLN A 4 -10.74 15.36 -23.95
CA GLN A 4 -9.89 16.31 -23.23
C GLN A 4 -10.54 16.85 -21.94
N LEU A 5 -11.87 17.01 -21.90
CA LEU A 5 -12.57 17.53 -20.70
C LEU A 5 -12.49 16.54 -19.53
N SER A 6 -12.58 15.24 -19.77
CA SER A 6 -12.50 14.21 -18.72
C SER A 6 -11.10 14.09 -18.08
N LYS A 7 -10.04 14.44 -18.82
CA LYS A 7 -8.66 14.40 -18.29
C LYS A 7 -8.36 15.57 -17.35
N ASN A 8 -8.93 16.74 -17.60
CA ASN A 8 -8.74 17.92 -16.75
C ASN A 8 -9.52 17.80 -15.44
N PHE A 9 -10.73 17.23 -15.48
CA PHE A 9 -11.51 16.96 -14.26
C PHE A 9 -10.86 15.88 -13.38
N PHE A 10 -10.22 14.86 -13.96
CA PHE A 10 -9.50 13.83 -13.20
C PHE A 10 -8.44 14.40 -12.23
N LEU A 11 -7.68 15.42 -12.64
CA LEU A 11 -6.68 16.05 -11.77
C LEU A 11 -7.32 16.94 -10.70
N ILE A 12 -8.44 17.60 -11.04
CA ILE A 12 -9.22 18.41 -10.08
C ILE A 12 -9.81 17.51 -8.99
N SER A 13 -10.14 16.25 -9.30
CA SER A 13 -10.67 15.31 -8.32
C SER A 13 -9.71 14.92 -7.20
N PHE A 14 -8.43 15.28 -7.28
CA PHE A 14 -7.46 15.14 -6.19
C PHE A 14 -7.39 16.35 -5.26
N LEU A 15 -7.98 17.49 -5.64
CA LEU A 15 -7.84 18.75 -4.93
C LEU A 15 -8.34 18.66 -3.47
N PRO A 16 -9.51 18.08 -3.16
CA PRO A 16 -9.95 18.00 -1.77
C PRO A 16 -9.09 17.08 -0.91
N ALA A 17 -8.57 16.00 -1.50
CA ALA A 17 -7.69 15.07 -0.78
C ALA A 17 -6.34 15.74 -0.45
N MET A 18 -5.75 16.48 -1.40
CA MET A 18 -4.52 17.24 -1.17
C MET A 18 -4.75 18.37 -0.16
N ALA A 19 -5.87 19.09 -0.25
CA ALA A 19 -6.22 20.14 0.69
C ALA A 19 -6.46 19.58 2.10
N TYR A 20 -7.17 18.46 2.22
CA TYR A 20 -7.35 17.76 3.49
C TYR A 20 -5.99 17.39 4.10
N TRP A 21 -5.09 16.79 3.31
CA TRP A 21 -3.75 16.42 3.77
C TRP A 21 -2.95 17.63 4.25
N TYR A 22 -2.95 18.72 3.49
CA TYR A 22 -2.27 19.96 3.87
C TYR A 22 -2.87 20.59 5.15
N MET A 23 -4.19 20.60 5.28
CA MET A 23 -4.86 21.17 6.45
C MET A 23 -4.66 20.29 7.68
N GLU A 24 -4.68 18.98 7.52
CA GLU A 24 -4.44 18.00 8.58
C GLU A 24 -3.04 18.15 9.18
N GLU A 25 -2.07 18.47 8.35
CA GLU A 25 -0.69 18.72 8.77
C GLU A 25 -0.53 20.00 9.62
N ASN A 26 -1.29 21.05 9.29
CA ASN A 26 -1.06 22.39 9.82
C ASN A 26 -2.13 22.88 10.81
N TYR A 27 -3.27 22.20 10.88
CA TYR A 27 -4.44 22.65 11.66
C TYR A 27 -5.08 21.51 12.45
N PRO A 28 -5.83 21.83 13.51
CA PRO A 28 -6.61 20.83 14.24
C PRO A 28 -7.53 20.03 13.30
N LEU A 29 -7.64 18.74 13.58
CA LEU A 29 -8.43 17.77 12.80
C LEU A 29 -9.83 18.29 12.41
N ARG A 30 -10.52 18.97 13.34
CA ARG A 30 -11.86 19.51 13.08
C ARG A 30 -11.85 20.52 11.92
N ILE A 31 -10.83 21.38 11.85
CA ILE A 31 -10.67 22.38 10.77
C ILE A 31 -10.32 21.67 9.47
N ALA A 32 -9.34 20.76 9.51
CA ALA A 32 -8.90 20.00 8.34
C ALA A 32 -10.04 19.19 7.70
N LEU A 33 -10.81 18.50 8.54
CA LEU A 33 -11.96 17.72 8.11
C LEU A 33 -13.08 18.60 7.55
N THR A 34 -13.42 19.69 8.24
CA THR A 34 -14.49 20.59 7.79
C THR A 34 -14.12 21.22 6.43
N ALA A 35 -12.88 21.70 6.28
CA ALA A 35 -12.40 22.28 5.03
C ALA A 35 -12.34 21.24 3.90
N GLY A 36 -11.82 20.04 4.17
CA GLY A 36 -11.77 18.94 3.20
C GLY A 36 -13.15 18.50 2.74
N LEU A 37 -14.13 18.42 3.65
CA LEU A 37 -15.51 18.10 3.32
C LEU A 37 -16.19 19.19 2.49
N ILE A 38 -16.01 20.47 2.86
CA ILE A 38 -16.55 21.59 2.07
C ILE A 38 -15.99 21.55 0.65
N LEU A 39 -14.68 21.36 0.50
CA LEU A 39 -14.04 21.27 -0.81
C LEU A 39 -14.53 20.06 -1.61
N ALA A 40 -14.69 18.89 -0.99
CA ALA A 40 -15.20 17.70 -1.66
C ALA A 40 -16.66 17.87 -2.11
N VAL A 41 -17.50 18.54 -1.31
CA VAL A 41 -18.89 18.86 -1.69
C VAL A 41 -18.91 19.86 -2.84
N VAL A 42 -18.10 20.91 -2.78
CA VAL A 42 -17.99 21.91 -3.87
C VAL A 42 -17.54 21.22 -5.15
N GLU A 43 -16.55 20.34 -5.08
CA GLU A 43 -16.07 19.58 -6.24
C GLU A 43 -17.18 18.72 -6.86
N ILE A 44 -17.90 17.94 -6.05
CA ILE A 44 -19.02 17.11 -6.54
C ILE A 44 -20.13 17.97 -7.17
N ILE A 45 -20.42 19.14 -6.60
CA ILE A 45 -21.41 20.08 -7.17
C ILE A 45 -20.93 20.60 -8.51
N VAL A 46 -19.67 21.04 -8.60
CA VAL A 46 -19.06 21.53 -9.84
C VAL A 46 -19.06 20.42 -10.90
N GLU A 47 -18.62 19.20 -10.59
CA GLU A 47 -18.71 18.08 -11.52
C GLU A 47 -20.15 17.83 -11.98
N LYS A 48 -21.10 17.75 -11.04
CA LYS A 48 -22.50 17.48 -11.39
C LYS A 48 -23.10 18.58 -12.29
N VAL A 49 -22.73 19.84 -12.08
CA VAL A 49 -23.23 20.97 -12.88
C VAL A 49 -22.57 21.02 -14.26
N PHE A 50 -21.24 20.85 -14.34
CA PHE A 50 -20.49 21.04 -15.59
C PHE A 50 -20.43 19.78 -16.47
N THR A 51 -20.30 18.59 -15.88
CA THR A 51 -20.13 17.33 -16.63
C THR A 51 -21.39 16.45 -16.63
N LYS A 52 -22.42 16.79 -15.83
CA LYS A 52 -23.63 16.00 -15.57
C LYS A 52 -23.37 14.59 -15.01
N HIS A 53 -22.11 14.26 -14.71
CA HIS A 53 -21.70 12.96 -14.20
C HIS A 53 -20.64 13.13 -13.12
N VAL A 54 -20.88 12.56 -11.94
CA VAL A 54 -19.92 12.62 -10.83
C VAL A 54 -18.93 11.48 -10.98
N HIS A 55 -17.64 11.80 -11.05
CA HIS A 55 -16.60 10.81 -11.19
C HIS A 55 -16.54 9.87 -9.99
N THR A 56 -16.30 8.58 -10.24
CA THR A 56 -16.15 7.57 -9.18
C THR A 56 -15.04 7.94 -8.20
N LEU A 57 -13.99 8.60 -8.69
CA LEU A 57 -12.88 9.09 -7.87
C LEU A 57 -13.32 10.15 -6.85
N SER A 58 -14.12 11.13 -7.27
CA SER A 58 -14.65 12.19 -6.39
C SER A 58 -15.62 11.65 -5.34
N LYS A 59 -16.46 10.68 -5.72
CA LYS A 59 -17.32 9.94 -4.76
C LYS A 59 -16.47 9.21 -3.73
N PHE A 60 -15.41 8.55 -4.18
CA PHE A 60 -14.51 7.80 -3.31
C PHE A 60 -13.74 8.72 -2.37
N ASN A 61 -13.22 9.85 -2.86
CA ASN A 61 -12.53 10.85 -2.04
C ASN A 61 -13.45 11.49 -1.00
N PHE A 62 -14.66 11.88 -1.40
CA PHE A 62 -15.67 12.36 -0.44
C PHE A 62 -15.98 11.32 0.62
N PHE A 63 -16.20 10.06 0.22
CA PHE A 63 -16.46 8.98 1.15
C PHE A 63 -15.30 8.73 2.11
N LEU A 64 -14.06 8.73 1.62
CA LEU A 64 -12.86 8.57 2.44
C LEU A 64 -12.76 9.67 3.50
N ILE A 65 -12.85 10.94 3.09
CA ILE A 65 -12.74 12.09 4.00
C ILE A 65 -13.88 12.04 5.04
N LEU A 66 -15.11 11.78 4.60
CA LEU A 66 -16.27 11.71 5.48
C LEU A 66 -16.18 10.55 6.48
N PHE A 67 -15.83 9.35 6.00
CA PHE A 67 -15.81 8.15 6.82
C PHE A 67 -14.62 8.14 7.78
N LEU A 68 -13.41 8.36 7.26
CA LEU A 68 -12.20 8.36 8.09
C LEU A 68 -12.15 9.58 9.01
N GLY A 69 -12.50 10.76 8.49
CA GLY A 69 -12.58 11.97 9.30
C GLY A 69 -13.70 11.91 10.34
N GLY A 70 -14.87 11.37 9.97
CA GLY A 70 -15.99 11.17 10.88
C GLY A 70 -15.63 10.22 12.04
N ILE A 71 -14.99 9.08 11.75
CA ILE A 71 -14.45 8.19 12.79
C ILE A 71 -13.41 8.91 13.65
N SER A 72 -12.59 9.76 13.05
CA SER A 72 -11.57 10.51 13.78
C SER A 72 -12.14 11.60 14.69
N LEU A 73 -13.38 12.06 14.49
CA LEU A 73 -14.08 12.97 15.42
C LEU A 73 -14.70 12.23 16.60
N LEU A 74 -15.00 10.94 16.46
CA LEU A 74 -15.57 10.12 17.54
C LEU A 74 -14.52 9.67 18.56
N GLY A 75 -13.23 9.76 18.21
CA GLY A 75 -12.13 9.59 19.15
C GLY A 75 -11.45 10.92 19.41
N ASP A 76 -11.59 11.43 20.64
CA ASP A 76 -11.04 12.72 21.06
C ASP A 76 -9.50 12.85 20.88
N ASP A 77 -8.79 11.73 20.65
CA ASP A 77 -7.32 11.69 20.61
C ASP A 77 -6.66 11.62 19.21
N GLY A 78 -7.42 11.61 18.10
CA GLY A 78 -6.81 11.45 16.76
C GLY A 78 -6.00 10.14 16.58
N ILE A 79 -6.03 9.25 17.57
CA ILE A 79 -5.24 8.01 17.60
C ILE A 79 -5.74 7.01 16.56
N TRP A 80 -7.05 7.00 16.30
CA TRP A 80 -7.66 6.19 15.22
C TRP A 80 -7.11 6.55 13.84
N PHE A 81 -6.84 7.84 13.61
CA PHE A 81 -6.16 8.28 12.39
C PHE A 81 -4.72 7.75 12.35
N LYS A 82 -4.02 7.79 13.48
CA LYS A 82 -2.65 7.27 13.58
C LYS A 82 -2.56 5.75 13.44
N LEU A 83 -3.62 5.01 13.75
CA LEU A 83 -3.69 3.54 13.66
C LEU A 83 -4.01 3.03 12.24
N GLN A 84 -4.34 3.88 11.28
CA GLN A 84 -4.60 3.45 9.89
C GLN A 84 -3.48 2.56 9.30
N PRO A 85 -2.18 2.87 9.47
CA PRO A 85 -1.11 2.03 8.94
C PRO A 85 -1.04 0.65 9.64
N LEU A 86 -1.42 0.56 10.92
CA LEU A 86 -1.51 -0.71 11.65
C LEU A 86 -2.56 -1.61 11.02
N PHE A 87 -3.80 -1.11 10.88
CA PHE A 87 -4.90 -1.89 10.32
C PHE A 87 -4.64 -2.27 8.86
N THR A 88 -4.05 -1.36 8.09
CA THR A 88 -3.66 -1.64 6.70
C THR A 88 -2.59 -2.72 6.63
N GLY A 89 -1.55 -2.65 7.47
CA GLY A 89 -0.49 -3.66 7.55
C GLY A 89 -1.01 -5.04 7.93
N ILE A 90 -1.89 -5.11 8.95
CA ILE A 90 -2.55 -6.36 9.36
C ILE A 90 -3.45 -6.90 8.24
N GLY A 91 -4.27 -6.05 7.62
CA GLY A 91 -5.19 -6.44 6.57
C GLY A 91 -4.48 -6.99 5.33
N ILE A 92 -3.48 -6.26 4.82
CA ILE A 92 -2.69 -6.69 3.65
C ILE A 92 -1.91 -7.95 3.98
N SER A 93 -1.18 -7.98 5.10
CA SER A 93 -0.38 -9.15 5.47
C SER A 93 -1.26 -10.38 5.70
N GLY A 94 -2.37 -10.23 6.43
CA GLY A 94 -3.33 -11.31 6.66
C GLY A 94 -3.91 -11.85 5.36
N PHE A 95 -4.26 -10.97 4.42
CA PHE A 95 -4.74 -11.37 3.10
C PHE A 95 -3.69 -12.13 2.29
N MET A 96 -2.44 -11.64 2.24
CA MET A 96 -1.33 -12.30 1.54
C MET A 96 -1.01 -13.67 2.16
N ILE A 97 -0.93 -13.76 3.48
CA ILE A 97 -0.69 -15.03 4.19
C ILE A 97 -1.84 -16.00 3.94
N TYR A 98 -3.10 -15.55 4.00
CA TYR A 98 -4.26 -16.36 3.70
C TYR A 98 -4.18 -16.95 2.27
N ARG A 99 -3.82 -16.13 1.28
CA ARG A 99 -3.64 -16.55 -0.13
C ARG A 99 -2.52 -17.58 -0.27
N LEU A 100 -1.37 -17.34 0.38
CA LEU A 100 -0.24 -18.26 0.39
C LEU A 100 -0.56 -19.62 1.04
N VAL A 101 -1.46 -19.67 2.03
CA VAL A 101 -1.86 -20.91 2.70
C VAL A 101 -2.94 -21.66 1.93
N ARG A 102 -3.88 -20.95 1.29
CA ARG A 102 -5.04 -21.55 0.60
C ARG A 102 -4.79 -21.90 -0.86
N GLY A 103 -3.76 -21.35 -1.50
CA GLY A 103 -3.52 -21.56 -2.92
C GLY A 103 -2.23 -20.91 -3.41
N LYS A 104 -2.29 -20.33 -4.61
CA LYS A 104 -1.17 -19.60 -5.20
C LYS A 104 -1.04 -18.22 -4.57
N GLY A 105 0.20 -17.82 -4.30
CA GLY A 105 0.51 -16.48 -3.81
C GLY A 105 0.12 -15.40 -4.83
N LEU A 106 -0.26 -14.23 -4.34
CA LEU A 106 -0.65 -13.09 -5.17
C LEU A 106 0.48 -12.64 -6.12
N LEU A 107 1.73 -12.61 -5.65
CA LEU A 107 2.87 -12.24 -6.50
C LEU A 107 3.15 -13.31 -7.55
N PHE A 108 2.89 -14.58 -7.21
CA PHE A 108 3.05 -15.67 -8.15
C PHE A 108 2.00 -15.63 -9.26
N GLU A 109 0.73 -15.41 -8.93
CA GLU A 109 -0.33 -15.22 -9.94
C GLU A 109 -0.04 -14.02 -10.86
N MET A 110 0.46 -12.91 -10.28
CA MET A 110 0.87 -11.74 -11.06
C MET A 110 2.06 -12.03 -11.99
N MET A 111 2.93 -12.97 -11.63
CA MET A 111 4.03 -13.40 -12.51
C MET A 111 3.53 -14.32 -13.63
N GLU A 112 2.55 -15.20 -13.35
CA GLU A 112 1.99 -16.12 -14.36
C GLU A 112 1.33 -15.38 -15.53
N ILE A 113 0.75 -14.21 -15.29
CA ILE A 113 0.14 -13.37 -16.33
C ILE A 113 1.15 -12.57 -17.17
N MET A 114 2.43 -12.50 -16.75
CA MET A 114 3.45 -11.80 -17.53
C MET A 114 3.86 -12.63 -18.75
N PRO A 115 4.24 -12.02 -19.89
CA PRO A 115 4.72 -12.76 -21.06
C PRO A 115 5.85 -13.76 -20.74
N GLU A 116 5.82 -14.95 -21.37
CA GLU A 116 6.77 -16.05 -21.13
C GLU A 116 8.17 -15.83 -21.70
N ASP A 117 8.36 -14.76 -22.47
CA ASP A 117 9.62 -14.40 -23.11
C ASP A 117 10.72 -14.00 -22.10
N LYS A 118 10.36 -13.81 -20.82
CA LYS A 118 11.31 -13.44 -19.77
C LYS A 118 11.60 -14.61 -18.81
N PRO A 119 12.87 -14.80 -18.40
CA PRO A 119 13.22 -15.79 -17.41
C PRO A 119 12.48 -15.50 -16.10
N ARG A 120 11.61 -16.42 -15.71
CA ARG A 120 10.82 -16.33 -14.48
C ARG A 120 11.62 -16.94 -13.32
N PRO A 121 11.70 -16.26 -12.15
CA PRO A 121 12.24 -16.89 -10.97
C PRO A 121 11.41 -18.14 -10.60
N PRO A 122 12.04 -19.17 -10.00
CA PRO A 122 11.32 -20.34 -9.53
C PRO A 122 10.19 -19.98 -8.56
N GLU A 123 9.09 -20.74 -8.58
CA GLU A 123 7.92 -20.51 -7.73
C GLU A 123 8.27 -20.33 -6.25
N PHE A 124 9.15 -21.17 -5.70
CA PHE A 124 9.54 -21.09 -4.29
C PHE A 124 10.23 -19.76 -3.92
N ILE A 125 10.93 -19.11 -4.87
CA ILE A 125 11.55 -17.79 -4.65
C ILE A 125 10.47 -16.72 -4.59
N VAL A 126 9.50 -16.77 -5.49
CA VAL A 126 8.39 -15.80 -5.54
C VAL A 126 7.52 -15.93 -4.29
N GLN A 127 7.21 -17.15 -3.88
CA GLN A 127 6.47 -17.40 -2.64
C GLN A 127 7.28 -17.00 -1.39
N ALA A 128 8.60 -17.16 -1.39
CA ALA A 128 9.45 -16.69 -0.29
C ALA A 128 9.45 -15.15 -0.22
N LEU A 129 9.60 -14.47 -1.35
CA LEU A 129 9.49 -13.02 -1.44
C LEU A 129 8.13 -12.54 -0.93
N GLU A 130 7.04 -13.19 -1.35
CA GLU A 130 5.70 -12.83 -0.90
C GLU A 130 5.54 -12.96 0.62
N LYS A 131 6.11 -14.01 1.23
CA LYS A 131 6.15 -14.17 2.69
C LYS A 131 6.93 -13.05 3.37
N HIS A 132 8.08 -12.66 2.82
CA HIS A 132 8.88 -11.56 3.37
C HIS A 132 8.16 -10.22 3.25
N VAL A 133 7.47 -9.96 2.14
CA VAL A 133 6.65 -8.76 1.94
C VAL A 133 5.46 -8.75 2.90
N ALA A 134 4.76 -9.88 3.07
CA ALA A 134 3.69 -9.98 4.06
C ALA A 134 4.20 -9.75 5.50
N ALA A 135 5.36 -10.31 5.84
CA ALA A 135 6.00 -10.08 7.13
C ALA A 135 6.41 -8.60 7.31
N PHE A 136 6.95 -7.97 6.26
CA PHE A 136 7.29 -6.55 6.25
C PHE A 136 6.06 -5.68 6.55
N PHE A 137 4.94 -5.88 5.84
CA PHE A 137 3.72 -5.12 6.08
C PHE A 137 3.18 -5.32 7.50
N LEU A 138 3.27 -6.54 8.04
CA LEU A 138 2.84 -6.82 9.40
C LEU A 138 3.71 -6.11 10.43
N LEU A 139 5.03 -6.30 10.36
CA LEU A 139 6.00 -5.72 11.28
C LEU A 139 5.96 -4.19 11.22
N TYR A 140 5.91 -3.64 10.01
CA TYR A 140 5.82 -2.21 9.80
C TYR A 140 4.48 -1.65 10.29
N GLY A 141 3.37 -2.35 10.07
CA GLY A 141 2.07 -2.00 10.63
C GLY A 141 2.09 -1.94 12.17
N PHE A 142 2.65 -2.96 12.82
CA PHE A 142 2.82 -2.97 14.28
C PHE A 142 3.74 -1.87 14.78
N PHE A 143 4.84 -1.61 14.08
CA PHE A 143 5.75 -0.50 14.38
C PHE A 143 5.03 0.84 14.32
N MET A 144 4.22 1.08 13.28
CA MET A 144 3.42 2.29 13.16
C MET A 144 2.33 2.38 14.24
N GLY A 145 1.73 1.25 14.63
CA GLY A 145 0.81 1.18 15.76
C GLY A 145 1.48 1.53 17.09
N ALA A 146 2.70 1.06 17.33
CA ALA A 146 3.50 1.42 18.49
C ALA A 146 3.85 2.92 18.50
N LEU A 147 4.25 3.48 17.36
CA LEU A 147 4.48 4.92 17.21
C LEU A 147 3.20 5.75 17.39
N ALA A 148 2.04 5.22 17.02
CA ALA A 148 0.76 5.90 17.22
C ALA A 148 0.41 6.08 18.71
N VAL A 149 0.80 5.12 19.56
CA VAL A 149 0.48 5.11 21.00
C VAL A 149 1.58 5.76 21.84
N TRP A 150 2.85 5.49 21.53
CA TRP A 150 4.00 5.90 22.36
C TRP A 150 4.91 6.94 21.71
N GLY A 151 4.80 7.13 20.39
CA GLY A 151 5.63 8.08 19.64
C GLY A 151 5.03 9.49 19.60
N THR A 152 5.86 10.47 19.26
CA THR A 152 5.36 11.82 18.96
C THR A 152 4.65 11.85 17.61
N THR A 153 3.78 12.85 17.39
CA THR A 153 3.09 13.03 16.10
C THR A 153 4.09 13.20 14.95
N ASP A 154 5.18 13.94 15.17
CA ASP A 154 6.23 14.18 14.18
C ASP A 154 6.97 12.88 13.79
N GLN A 155 7.28 12.03 14.78
CA GLN A 155 7.89 10.72 14.53
C GLN A 155 6.96 9.84 13.71
N TRP A 156 5.69 9.75 14.10
CA TRP A 156 4.69 8.97 13.39
C TRP A 156 4.55 9.45 11.93
N MET A 157 4.48 10.77 11.72
CA MET A 157 4.34 11.37 10.40
C MET A 157 5.58 11.18 9.53
N PHE A 158 6.77 11.32 10.11
CA PHE A 158 8.04 11.03 9.42
C PHE A 158 8.04 9.59 8.92
N PHE A 159 7.71 8.62 9.79
CA PHE A 159 7.69 7.22 9.38
C PHE A 159 6.58 6.92 8.39
N LYS A 160 5.38 7.48 8.54
CA LYS A 160 4.28 7.34 7.56
C LYS A 160 4.67 7.80 6.16
N THR A 161 5.57 8.77 6.05
CA THR A 161 5.98 9.38 4.78
C THR A 161 7.36 8.92 4.35
N ILE A 162 8.41 9.69 4.63
CA ILE A 162 9.78 9.46 4.16
C ILE A 162 10.39 8.22 4.80
N GLY A 163 10.14 8.00 6.09
CA GLY A 163 10.68 6.86 6.82
C GLY A 163 10.24 5.51 6.26
N LEU A 164 9.01 5.41 5.71
CA LEU A 164 8.56 4.21 5.01
C LEU A 164 9.49 3.86 3.85
N TYR A 165 9.85 4.84 3.02
CA TYR A 165 10.74 4.60 1.88
C TYR A 165 12.14 4.18 2.32
N ILE A 166 12.66 4.76 3.41
CA ILE A 166 13.97 4.38 3.98
C ILE A 166 13.93 2.93 4.47
N VAL A 167 12.93 2.58 5.27
CA VAL A 167 12.77 1.23 5.82
C VAL A 167 12.52 0.21 4.71
N PHE A 168 11.74 0.58 3.69
CA PHE A 168 11.51 -0.24 2.51
C PHE A 168 12.79 -0.43 1.68
N PHE A 169 13.61 0.60 1.52
CA PHE A 169 14.89 0.49 0.84
C PHE A 169 15.85 -0.46 1.57
N ILE A 170 15.93 -0.37 2.90
CA ILE A 170 16.69 -1.31 3.72
C ILE A 170 16.15 -2.73 3.56
N PHE A 171 14.83 -2.90 3.58
CA PHE A 171 14.18 -4.19 3.31
C PHE A 171 14.56 -4.74 1.94
N LEU A 172 14.54 -3.94 0.88
CA LEU A 172 14.95 -4.38 -0.47
C LEU A 172 16.41 -4.82 -0.53
N ILE A 173 17.32 -4.13 0.18
CA ILE A 173 18.72 -4.54 0.28
C ILE A 173 18.83 -5.91 0.95
N ILE A 174 18.16 -6.09 2.10
CA ILE A 174 18.14 -7.37 2.82
C ILE A 174 17.56 -8.47 1.93
N GLU A 175 16.44 -8.20 1.27
CA GLU A 175 15.75 -9.13 0.38
C GLU A 175 16.64 -9.55 -0.79
N MET A 176 17.39 -8.60 -1.37
CA MET A 176 18.35 -8.89 -2.42
C MET A 176 19.41 -9.91 -1.96
N PHE A 177 19.92 -9.79 -0.74
CA PHE A 177 20.87 -10.75 -0.18
C PHE A 177 20.21 -12.11 0.10
N LEU A 178 19.00 -12.13 0.65
CA LEU A 178 18.26 -13.37 0.94
C LEU A 178 17.94 -14.15 -0.34
N ILE A 179 17.43 -13.47 -1.37
CA ILE A 179 17.12 -14.08 -2.67
C ILE A 179 18.39 -14.57 -3.35
N ARG A 180 19.48 -13.78 -3.35
CA ARG A 180 20.77 -14.22 -3.92
C ARG A 180 21.27 -15.50 -3.25
N ARG A 181 21.15 -15.58 -1.92
CA ARG A 181 21.54 -16.78 -1.16
C ARG A 181 20.63 -17.97 -1.47
N ALA A 182 19.32 -17.76 -1.57
CA ALA A 182 18.36 -18.81 -1.91
C ALA A 182 18.59 -19.34 -3.34
N MET A 183 18.78 -18.45 -4.31
CA MET A 183 19.10 -18.78 -5.69
C MET A 183 20.42 -19.54 -5.82
N GLY A 184 21.46 -19.11 -5.09
CA GLY A 184 22.76 -19.81 -5.12
C GLY A 184 22.69 -21.25 -4.59
N LYS A 185 21.89 -21.51 -3.55
CA LYS A 185 21.64 -22.87 -3.06
C LYS A 185 20.88 -23.71 -4.08
N PHE A 186 19.89 -23.13 -4.74
CA PHE A 186 19.08 -23.81 -5.76
C PHE A 186 19.90 -24.24 -6.98
N HIS A 187 20.75 -23.35 -7.52
CA HIS A 187 21.61 -23.70 -8.65
C HIS A 187 22.58 -24.84 -8.33
N LYS A 188 23.18 -24.83 -7.12
CA LYS A 188 24.05 -25.93 -6.66
C LYS A 188 23.30 -27.24 -6.53
N ALA A 189 22.08 -27.22 -5.98
CA ALA A 189 21.25 -28.40 -5.86
C ALA A 189 20.85 -28.97 -7.23
N GLN A 190 20.53 -28.11 -8.21
CA GLN A 190 20.26 -28.55 -9.59
C GLN A 190 21.49 -29.19 -10.25
N GLN A 191 22.67 -28.57 -10.14
CA GLN A 191 23.91 -29.13 -10.69
C GLN A 191 24.24 -30.50 -10.10
N GLN A 192 24.10 -30.67 -8.79
CA GLN A 192 24.30 -31.96 -8.12
C GLN A 192 23.30 -33.02 -8.59
N ALA A 193 22.02 -32.66 -8.72
CA ALA A 193 20.99 -33.56 -9.22
C ALA A 193 21.25 -33.99 -10.68
N GLU A 194 21.74 -33.08 -11.52
CA GLU A 194 22.09 -33.39 -12.90
C GLU A 194 23.32 -34.31 -12.99
N MET A 195 24.34 -34.08 -12.15
CA MET A 195 25.49 -35.00 -12.07
C MET A 195 25.06 -36.40 -11.63
N LEU A 196 24.25 -36.52 -10.57
CA LEU A 196 23.73 -37.81 -10.10
C LEU A 196 22.91 -38.54 -11.16
N ARG A 197 22.17 -37.83 -12.01
CA ARG A 197 21.44 -38.43 -13.15
C ARG A 197 22.38 -38.96 -14.23
N ARG A 198 23.52 -38.29 -14.50
CA ARG A 198 24.52 -38.76 -15.46
C ARG A 198 25.27 -40.01 -14.98
N PHE A 199 25.37 -40.23 -13.66
CA PHE A 199 26.04 -41.40 -13.07
C PHE A 199 25.09 -42.55 -12.71
N LYS A 200 23.79 -42.42 -13.02
CA LYS A 200 22.83 -43.52 -12.84
C LYS A 200 22.85 -44.37 -14.13
N PRO A 201 23.26 -45.65 -14.06
CA PRO A 201 23.36 -46.53 -15.24
C PRO A 201 22.01 -46.83 -15.88
#